data_AF-A0A7W0VDK3-F1
#
_entry.id   AF-A0A7W0VDK3-F1
#
_cell.length_a   1.000
_cell.length_b   1.000
_cell.length_c   1.000
_cell.angle_alpha   90.00
_cell.angle_beta   90.00
_cell.angle_gamma   90.00
#
_symmetry.space_group_name_H-M   'P 1'
#
loop_
_entity.id
_entity.type
_entity.pdbx_description
1 polymer ?
#
loop_
_entity_poly.entity_id
_entity_poly.type
_entity_poly.pdbx_seq_one_letter_code
_entity_poly.pdbx_strand_id
1 'polypeptide(L)'
;FKVAPATPRFNNPAVTASVCLPKSPGWVGDHCLVAGDCGSGTTCLGATATKPGVCSMACTRYCSDQPGYADTFCAAVPTLAAGGTCLRQCTPSSNAAECPSDMACTTTARFGTPYGTAKSVCLPRP
;
A
#
# COMPACT_ATOMS: atom_id res chain seq x y z
N PHE A 1 -3.73 -6.37 18.36
CA PHE A 1 -2.43 -5.69 18.23
C PHE A 1 -1.42 -6.66 17.65
N LYS A 2 -0.58 -6.22 16.72
CA LYS A 2 0.53 -7.03 16.18
C LYS A 2 1.85 -6.38 16.53
N VAL A 3 2.84 -7.22 16.80
CA VAL A 3 4.19 -6.79 17.14
C VAL A 3 4.98 -6.56 15.84
N ALA A 4 5.39 -5.33 15.60
CA ALA A 4 6.31 -4.98 14.51
C ALA A 4 7.75 -5.43 14.84
N PRO A 5 8.62 -5.66 13.83
CA PRO A 5 10.04 -5.90 14.06
C PRO A 5 10.69 -4.71 14.75
N ALA A 6 11.77 -5.00 15.45
CA ALA A 6 12.34 -4.13 16.46
C ALA A 6 12.80 -2.79 15.84
N THR A 7 12.12 -1.70 16.19
CA THR A 7 12.43 -0.34 15.69
C THR A 7 13.39 0.34 16.66
N PRO A 8 14.42 1.07 16.19
CA PRO A 8 15.31 1.82 17.07
C PRO A 8 14.50 2.85 17.88
N ARG A 9 14.81 2.96 19.18
CA ARG A 9 14.16 3.94 20.04
C ARG A 9 14.58 5.35 19.67
N PHE A 10 13.61 6.27 19.71
CA PHE A 10 13.88 7.69 19.59
C PHE A 10 14.89 8.11 20.68
N ASN A 11 15.98 8.75 20.25
CA ASN A 11 17.10 9.19 21.09
C ASN A 11 18.03 8.09 21.64
N ASN A 12 17.87 6.82 21.22
CA ASN A 12 18.84 5.76 21.51
C ASN A 12 18.81 4.64 20.44
N PRO A 13 19.51 4.83 19.30
CA PRO A 13 19.44 3.91 18.16
C PRO A 13 20.05 2.52 18.43
N ALA A 14 20.84 2.37 19.50
CA ALA A 14 21.39 1.07 19.92
C ALA A 14 20.35 0.15 20.60
N VAL A 15 19.16 0.68 20.92
CA VAL A 15 18.11 -0.08 21.60
C VAL A 15 16.91 -0.20 20.68
N THR A 16 16.54 -1.44 20.34
CA THR A 16 15.36 -1.72 19.53
C THR A 16 14.20 -2.19 20.40
N ALA A 17 12.98 -1.76 20.07
CA ALA A 17 11.78 -2.20 20.78
C ALA A 17 10.72 -2.74 19.80
N SER A 18 10.05 -3.80 20.23
CA SER A 18 8.82 -4.30 19.64
C SER A 18 7.68 -3.31 19.94
N VAL A 19 7.10 -2.70 18.91
CA VAL A 19 5.97 -1.77 19.06
C VAL A 19 4.66 -2.42 18.62
N CYS A 20 3.58 -2.12 19.35
CA CYS A 20 2.23 -2.49 18.96
C CYS A 20 1.75 -1.52 17.88
N LEU A 21 1.62 -1.99 16.65
CA LEU A 21 0.92 -1.24 15.62
C LEU A 21 -0.59 -1.50 15.74
N PRO A 22 -1.44 -0.47 15.53
CA PRO A 22 -2.85 -0.71 15.31
C PRO A 22 -2.99 -1.72 14.17
N LYS A 23 -3.83 -2.74 14.39
CA LYS A 23 -4.04 -3.78 13.37
C LYS A 23 -4.70 -3.09 12.18
N SER A 24 -3.98 -2.97 11.06
CA SER A 24 -4.60 -2.61 9.80
C SER A 24 -5.63 -3.69 9.44
N PRO A 25 -6.78 -3.32 8.89
CA PRO A 25 -7.75 -4.29 8.41
C PRO A 25 -7.17 -5.26 7.37
N GLY A 26 -6.10 -4.84 6.70
CA GLY A 26 -5.34 -5.64 5.75
C GLY A 26 -5.97 -5.58 4.37
N TRP A 27 -6.54 -4.44 3.99
CA TRP A 27 -7.12 -4.22 2.67
C TRP A 27 -6.16 -3.43 1.75
N VAL A 28 -6.53 -3.29 0.48
CA VAL A 28 -5.74 -2.56 -0.52
C VAL A 28 -5.40 -1.15 -0.03
N GLY A 29 -4.11 -0.86 0.08
CA GLY A 29 -3.58 0.43 0.55
C GLY A 29 -3.20 0.47 2.02
N ASP A 30 -3.49 -0.57 2.80
CA ASP A 30 -3.04 -0.67 4.19
C ASP A 30 -1.56 -1.01 4.29
N HIS A 31 -0.88 -0.53 5.34
CA HIS A 31 0.49 -0.93 5.62
C HIS A 31 0.57 -2.35 6.15
N CYS A 32 1.64 -3.03 5.75
CA CYS A 32 1.98 -4.38 6.19
C CYS A 32 3.49 -4.53 6.35
N LEU A 33 3.88 -5.44 7.23
CA LEU A 33 5.29 -5.82 7.42
C LEU A 33 5.52 -7.26 6.98
N VAL A 34 4.48 -8.09 7.09
CA VAL A 34 4.47 -9.48 6.64
C VAL A 34 3.15 -9.81 5.95
N ALA A 35 3.14 -10.87 5.13
CA ALA A 35 1.95 -11.28 4.40
C ALA A 35 0.71 -11.49 5.30
N GLY A 36 0.90 -11.99 6.52
CA GLY A 36 -0.21 -12.21 7.46
C GLY A 36 -0.86 -10.92 7.99
N ASP A 37 -0.29 -9.75 7.75
CA ASP A 37 -0.92 -8.44 8.06
C ASP A 37 -2.03 -8.09 7.07
N CYS A 38 -1.98 -8.71 5.89
CA CYS A 38 -2.97 -8.54 4.84
C CYS A 38 -4.07 -9.60 4.97
N GLY A 39 -5.30 -9.19 4.66
CA GLY A 39 -6.50 -9.99 4.75
C GLY A 39 -7.31 -9.94 3.46
N SER A 40 -8.45 -10.61 3.45
CA SER A 40 -9.44 -10.53 2.37
C SER A 40 -8.86 -10.80 0.95
N GLY A 41 -7.86 -11.69 0.85
CA GLY A 41 -7.23 -12.03 -0.43
C GLY A 41 -6.14 -11.06 -0.90
N THR A 42 -5.71 -10.12 -0.07
CA THR A 42 -4.54 -9.28 -0.34
C THR A 42 -3.25 -9.89 0.23
N THR A 43 -2.12 -9.44 -0.30
CA THR A 43 -0.76 -9.85 0.07
C THR A 43 0.11 -8.62 0.30
N CYS A 44 1.13 -8.75 1.14
CA CYS A 44 2.04 -7.66 1.44
C CYS A 44 3.08 -7.50 0.33
N LEU A 45 3.07 -6.35 -0.35
CA LEU A 45 4.02 -6.03 -1.42
C LEU A 45 4.97 -4.91 -1.01
N GLY A 46 6.25 -5.03 -1.39
CA GLY A 46 7.25 -3.98 -1.18
C GLY A 46 7.77 -3.80 0.25
N ALA A 47 7.40 -4.69 1.18
CA ALA A 47 7.95 -4.67 2.53
C ALA A 47 9.44 -5.05 2.54
N THR A 48 10.23 -4.32 3.32
CA THR A 48 11.64 -4.60 3.58
C THR A 48 11.91 -4.61 5.09
N ALA A 49 13.15 -4.92 5.48
CA ALA A 49 13.54 -4.86 6.89
C ALA A 49 13.39 -3.46 7.51
N THR A 50 13.38 -2.40 6.70
CA THR A 50 13.40 -1.00 7.17
C THR A 50 12.22 -0.16 6.68
N LYS A 51 11.37 -0.70 5.80
CA LYS A 51 10.22 0.02 5.23
C LYS A 51 8.99 -0.89 5.18
N PRO A 52 7.82 -0.43 5.65
CA PRO A 52 6.58 -1.19 5.49
C PRO A 52 6.24 -1.36 4.01
N GLY A 53 5.62 -2.48 3.70
CA GLY A 53 4.97 -2.70 2.42
C GLY A 53 3.52 -2.22 2.47
N VAL A 54 2.81 -2.53 1.39
CA VAL A 54 1.39 -2.24 1.22
C VAL A 54 0.62 -3.52 0.89
N CYS A 55 -0.52 -3.71 1.54
CA CYS A 55 -1.46 -4.75 1.19
C CYS A 55 -2.05 -4.45 -0.18
N SER A 56 -1.97 -5.43 -1.07
CA SER A 56 -2.45 -5.32 -2.45
C SER A 56 -2.78 -6.69 -3.02
N MET A 57 -3.38 -6.74 -4.20
CA MET A 57 -3.66 -7.96 -4.93
C MET A 57 -3.31 -7.79 -6.41
N ALA A 58 -3.01 -8.90 -7.07
CA ALA A 58 -2.77 -8.89 -8.51
C ALA A 58 -4.08 -8.63 -9.27
N CYS A 59 -3.98 -7.95 -10.40
CA CYS A 59 -5.11 -7.66 -11.27
C CYS A 59 -4.71 -7.66 -12.75
N THR A 60 -5.67 -7.98 -13.61
CA THR A 60 -5.49 -7.90 -15.07
C THR A 60 -6.12 -6.65 -15.67
N ARG A 61 -7.13 -6.06 -15.00
CA ARG A 61 -7.81 -4.84 -15.45
C ARG A 61 -8.59 -4.10 -14.34
N TYR A 62 -9.26 -4.84 -13.47
CA TYR A 62 -10.08 -4.31 -12.38
C TYR A 62 -9.67 -4.92 -11.05
N CYS A 63 -10.02 -4.23 -9.98
CA CYS A 63 -9.80 -4.63 -8.60
C CYS A 63 -11.16 -4.75 -7.93
N SER A 64 -11.29 -5.67 -6.98
CA SER A 64 -12.47 -5.73 -6.15
C SER A 64 -12.46 -4.55 -5.20
N ASP A 65 -13.58 -3.85 -5.07
CA ASP A 65 -13.78 -2.83 -4.02
C ASP A 65 -14.41 -3.46 -2.79
N GLN A 66 -14.22 -2.84 -1.62
CA GLN A 66 -14.78 -3.30 -0.36
C GLN A 66 -15.58 -2.17 0.32
N PRO A 67 -16.83 -2.43 0.76
CA PRO A 67 -17.61 -1.43 1.48
C PRO A 67 -16.86 -0.89 2.70
N GLY A 68 -16.85 0.43 2.85
CA GLY A 68 -16.13 1.12 3.93
C GLY A 68 -14.64 1.37 3.66
N TYR A 69 -14.13 1.01 2.48
CA TYR A 69 -12.76 1.31 2.03
C TYR A 69 -12.77 2.28 0.85
N ALA A 70 -11.61 2.86 0.59
CA ALA A 70 -11.39 3.65 -0.61
C ALA A 70 -11.48 2.79 -1.87
N ASP A 71 -11.95 3.39 -2.97
CA ASP A 71 -11.98 2.75 -4.28
C ASP A 71 -10.58 2.29 -4.71
N THR A 72 -10.54 1.19 -5.44
CA THR A 72 -9.31 0.57 -5.91
C THR A 72 -9.10 0.78 -7.41
N PHE A 73 -7.86 0.67 -7.85
CA PHE A 73 -7.49 0.86 -9.24
C PHE A 73 -6.33 -0.06 -9.62
N CYS A 74 -6.44 -0.70 -10.79
CA CYS A 74 -5.45 -1.63 -11.29
C CYS A 74 -4.40 -0.90 -12.14
N ALA A 75 -3.15 -0.86 -11.68
CA ALA A 75 -2.05 -0.22 -12.39
C ALA A 75 -0.78 -1.08 -12.37
N ALA A 76 0.09 -0.90 -13.36
CA ALA A 76 1.42 -1.52 -13.33
C ALA A 76 2.34 -0.69 -12.42
N VAL A 77 2.87 -1.33 -11.38
CA VAL A 77 3.85 -0.72 -10.47
C VAL A 77 5.03 -1.68 -10.35
N PRO A 78 6.04 -1.57 -11.22
CA PRO A 78 7.16 -2.50 -11.27
C PRO A 78 7.94 -2.61 -9.95
N THR A 79 7.90 -1.57 -9.12
CA THR A 79 8.52 -1.56 -7.79
C THR A 79 7.77 -2.39 -6.75
N LEU A 80 6.51 -2.77 -7.03
CA LEU A 80 5.70 -3.64 -6.17
C LEU A 80 5.54 -5.05 -6.75
N ALA A 81 5.25 -5.17 -8.05
CA ALA A 81 5.09 -6.45 -8.74
C ALA A 81 5.28 -6.32 -10.26
N ALA A 82 5.60 -7.44 -10.93
CA ALA A 82 5.82 -7.51 -12.37
C ALA A 82 4.54 -7.41 -13.25
N GLY A 83 3.40 -7.04 -12.67
CA GLY A 83 2.10 -6.98 -13.35
C GLY A 83 1.14 -5.96 -12.76
N GLY A 84 -0.14 -6.08 -13.10
CA GLY A 84 -1.18 -5.22 -12.53
C GLY A 84 -1.31 -5.43 -11.03
N THR A 85 -1.29 -4.31 -10.31
CA THR A 85 -1.34 -4.22 -8.86
C THR A 85 -2.53 -3.36 -8.48
N CYS A 86 -3.35 -3.84 -7.54
CA CYS A 86 -4.45 -3.07 -7.00
C CYS A 86 -3.95 -2.04 -6.02
N LEU A 87 -4.27 -0.78 -6.30
CA LEU A 87 -3.86 0.35 -5.50
C LEU A 87 -5.10 1.09 -5.05
N ARG A 88 -4.98 1.73 -3.90
CA ARG A 88 -5.97 2.67 -3.42
C ARG A 88 -5.96 3.93 -4.26
N GLN A 89 -7.14 4.39 -4.69
CA GLN A 89 -7.32 5.69 -5.33
C GLN A 89 -7.15 6.83 -4.32
N CYS A 90 -6.74 7.99 -4.83
CA CYS A 90 -6.56 9.20 -4.05
C CYS A 90 -6.96 10.45 -4.83
N THR A 91 -7.20 11.53 -4.11
CA THR A 91 -7.56 12.84 -4.66
C THR A 91 -6.34 13.78 -4.71
N PRO A 92 -5.94 14.30 -5.89
CA PRO A 92 -4.73 15.14 -6.03
C PRO A 92 -4.77 16.47 -5.26
N SER A 93 -5.93 17.11 -5.17
CA SER A 93 -6.09 18.46 -4.60
C SER A 93 -5.88 18.52 -3.08
N SER A 94 -5.89 17.37 -2.39
CA SER A 94 -5.62 17.26 -0.95
C SER A 94 -4.32 16.53 -0.63
N ASN A 95 -3.53 16.18 -1.65
CA ASN A 95 -2.20 15.58 -1.59
C ASN A 95 -1.89 14.85 -0.26
N ALA A 96 -2.54 13.68 -0.07
CA ALA A 96 -2.17 12.69 0.96
C ALA A 96 -2.80 12.73 2.36
N ALA A 97 -3.99 13.30 2.58
CA ALA A 97 -4.77 12.86 3.76
C ALA A 97 -5.17 11.37 3.60
N GLU A 98 -5.33 10.94 2.35
CA GLU A 98 -5.68 9.57 2.02
C GLU A 98 -4.43 8.69 1.98
N CYS A 99 -3.41 9.06 1.21
CA CYS A 99 -2.19 8.26 1.15
C CYS A 99 -1.41 8.33 2.47
N PRO A 100 -0.89 7.20 2.97
CA PRO A 100 0.08 7.21 4.07
C PRO A 100 1.26 8.16 3.81
N SER A 101 1.93 8.62 4.87
CA SER A 101 2.95 9.68 4.81
C SER A 101 4.17 9.35 3.94
N ASP A 102 4.45 8.07 3.72
CA ASP A 102 5.52 7.54 2.87
C ASP A 102 5.07 7.24 1.42
N MET A 103 3.81 7.55 1.10
CA MET A 103 3.23 7.43 -0.23
C MET A 103 2.97 8.81 -0.86
N ALA A 104 2.81 8.82 -2.18
CA ALA A 104 2.43 9.99 -2.97
C ALA A 104 1.23 9.66 -3.84
N CYS A 105 0.30 10.62 -3.93
CA CYS A 105 -0.85 10.52 -4.81
C CYS A 105 -0.41 10.81 -6.25
N THR A 106 -0.30 9.78 -7.07
CA THR A 106 0.26 9.88 -8.43
C THR A 106 -0.77 9.42 -9.45
N THR A 107 -0.96 10.18 -10.52
CA THR A 107 -1.83 9.78 -11.63
C THR A 107 -1.14 8.71 -12.48
N THR A 108 -1.79 7.56 -12.62
CA THR A 108 -1.28 6.44 -13.42
C THR A 108 -2.36 5.86 -14.34
N ALA A 109 -1.92 5.25 -15.43
CA ALA A 109 -2.80 4.59 -16.39
C ALA A 109 -3.23 3.19 -15.90
N ARG A 110 -4.43 2.78 -16.31
CA ARG A 110 -4.93 1.43 -16.02
C ARG A 110 -4.06 0.37 -16.68
N PHE A 111 -3.70 -0.67 -15.94
CA PHE A 111 -3.00 -1.82 -16.50
C PHE A 111 -3.85 -2.55 -17.57
N GLY A 112 -3.19 -3.08 -18.59
CA GLY A 112 -3.84 -3.90 -19.63
C GLY A 112 -4.77 -3.14 -20.58
N THR A 113 -4.72 -1.79 -20.60
CA THR A 113 -5.56 -0.99 -21.51
C THR A 113 -4.69 -0.03 -22.34
N PRO A 114 -4.76 -0.06 -23.69
CA PRO A 114 -3.93 0.80 -24.53
C PRO A 114 -4.38 2.27 -24.54
N TYR A 115 -5.63 2.57 -24.11
CA TYR A 115 -6.17 3.93 -24.09
C TYR A 115 -7.04 4.22 -22.86
N GLY A 116 -6.68 5.27 -22.11
CA GLY A 116 -7.66 6.32 -21.75
C GLY A 116 -8.18 6.44 -20.32
N THR A 117 -7.96 5.48 -19.41
CA THR A 117 -8.36 5.70 -18.01
C THR A 117 -7.14 5.86 -17.14
N ALA A 118 -6.85 7.11 -16.76
CA ALA A 118 -5.90 7.43 -15.70
C ALA A 118 -6.67 7.78 -14.42
N LYS A 119 -6.17 7.29 -13.29
CA LYS A 119 -6.66 7.66 -11.96
C LYS A 119 -5.48 7.96 -11.06
N SER A 120 -5.72 8.79 -10.06
CA SER A 120 -4.73 9.08 -9.05
C SER A 120 -4.77 8.00 -7.98
N VAL A 121 -3.61 7.44 -7.67
CA VAL A 121 -3.45 6.31 -6.76
C VAL A 121 -2.28 6.55 -5.82
N CYS A 122 -2.32 5.93 -4.64
CA CYS A 122 -1.22 5.98 -3.68
C CYS A 122 -0.09 5.05 -4.12
N LEU A 123 1.08 5.62 -4.38
CA LEU A 123 2.30 4.88 -4.70
C LEU A 123 3.38 5.17 -3.66
N PRO A 124 4.26 4.21 -3.34
CA PRO A 124 5.46 4.49 -2.56
C PRO A 124 6.26 5.62 -3.22
N ARG A 125 6.73 6.57 -2.41
CA ARG A 125 7.67 7.60 -2.91
C ARG A 125 8.98 6.94 -3.37
N PRO A 126 9.57 7.41 -4.48
CA PRO A 126 10.92 7.00 -4.89
C PRO A 126 11.97 7.40 -3.86
#